data_AF-A0A8S4D091-F1
#
_entry.id   AF-A0A8S4D091-F1
#
_cell.length_a   1.000
_cell.length_b   1.000
_cell.length_c   1.000
_cell.angle_alpha   90.00
_cell.angle_beta   90.00
_cell.angle_gamma   90.00
#
_symmetry.space_group_name_H-M   'P 1'
#
loop_
_entity.id
_entity.type
_entity.pdbx_description
1 polymer ?
#
loop_
_entity_poly.entity_id
_entity_poly.type
_entity_poly.pdbx_seq_one_letter_code
_entity_poly.pdbx_strand_id
1 'polypeptide(L)'
;MLCKAILLETLVFGVCNELLGYDTIVVDNLLNISLNDDQWRQASLPVRNGGLGIRRIQDTGLEAFLASTYGVVELVARILSLNDDECRLLFVSEALEEWKKTCPGQRIPTEPQTQRQWDDVHCQMTLAQLLESATGPDLARLKAASTCKSGAWLHALPSPQLGTLLDNNTLRVAAALRVGCNVGEEHRCVCGATADRQGHHGLGCTRCAGRFPRHHALNDIIRRALVIANIPCTLEPPGLCRLDGKRPDGLTLVPWERGRCLLWDATCVSTFAASHINGTIRQAGSAAKNAARHKHTKYNSLKATYIFIPVAFETTGVWGEEAKRFIKEIARRLIERGQDRRCLAYLTQRLSLAIQRGNAASIMEEEGTELELEALYRRYCVRLKHALFVSALCVTLACSVSLLCAVCVLNPPRKRGLWGVKQPSKPSHVTCYVTSQAGRCCQACVAMLAAPPRQPYQPVPPTAPCINKPATS
;
A
#
# COMPACT_ATOMS: atom_id res chain seq x y z
N MET A 1 -34.26 6.19 17.51
CA MET A 1 -35.00 6.73 16.34
C MET A 1 -35.40 8.20 16.52
N LEU A 2 -35.91 8.61 17.70
CA LEU A 2 -36.15 10.04 17.99
C LEU A 2 -34.91 10.95 17.82
N CYS A 3 -33.70 10.49 18.15
CA CYS A 3 -32.49 11.31 17.95
C CYS A 3 -32.17 11.63 16.48
N LYS A 4 -32.63 10.83 15.50
CA LYS A 4 -32.47 11.16 14.08
C LYS A 4 -33.50 12.19 13.61
N ALA A 5 -34.73 12.15 14.15
CA ALA A 5 -35.78 13.11 13.81
C ALA A 5 -35.56 14.50 14.45
N ILE A 6 -35.05 14.56 15.68
CA ILE A 6 -34.75 15.83 16.37
C ILE A 6 -33.59 16.58 15.72
N LEU A 7 -32.62 15.85 15.15
CA LEU A 7 -31.52 16.43 14.36
C LEU A 7 -32.01 17.10 13.06
N LEU A 8 -33.25 16.88 12.65
CA LEU A 8 -33.79 17.26 11.35
C LEU A 8 -34.65 18.54 11.37
N GLU A 9 -35.29 18.88 12.49
CA GLU A 9 -35.76 20.27 12.72
C GLU A 9 -34.58 21.26 12.64
N THR A 10 -33.38 20.80 13.04
CA THR A 10 -32.13 21.53 12.82
C THR A 10 -31.60 21.32 11.40
N LEU A 11 -31.39 20.11 10.88
CA LEU A 11 -30.69 19.91 9.60
C LEU A 11 -31.45 20.35 8.33
N VAL A 12 -32.79 20.30 8.28
CA VAL A 12 -33.54 20.70 7.07
C VAL A 12 -33.83 22.20 7.02
N PHE A 13 -33.89 22.89 8.16
CA PHE A 13 -34.24 24.33 8.22
C PHE A 13 -33.20 25.22 8.92
N GLY A 14 -32.18 24.65 9.55
CA GLY A 14 -31.14 25.36 10.28
C GLY A 14 -29.84 24.58 10.27
N VAL A 15 -29.13 24.60 9.14
CA VAL A 15 -27.74 24.12 9.06
C VAL A 15 -26.98 24.76 10.22
N CYS A 16 -26.72 23.99 11.27
CA CYS A 16 -26.00 24.50 12.43
C CYS A 16 -24.61 24.87 11.90
N ASN A 17 -24.28 26.17 11.86
CA ASN A 17 -22.97 26.66 11.38
C ASN A 17 -21.79 25.95 12.07
N GLU A 18 -22.02 25.41 13.27
CA GLU A 18 -21.08 24.56 13.99
C GLU A 18 -20.75 23.25 13.24
N LEU A 19 -21.73 22.58 12.62
CA LEU A 19 -21.53 21.34 11.85
C LEU A 19 -20.74 21.57 10.54
N LEU A 20 -20.92 22.74 9.91
CA LEU A 20 -20.12 23.15 8.75
C LEU A 20 -18.63 23.34 9.11
N GLY A 21 -18.34 23.82 10.32
CA GLY A 21 -16.98 23.94 10.83
C GLY A 21 -16.30 22.59 11.06
N TYR A 22 -17.05 21.56 11.51
CA TYR A 22 -16.49 20.23 11.75
C TYR A 22 -15.98 19.55 10.47
N ASP A 23 -16.72 19.66 9.36
CA ASP A 23 -16.33 19.01 8.11
C ASP A 23 -14.96 19.53 7.63
N THR A 24 -14.77 20.86 7.56
CA THR A 24 -13.52 21.50 7.09
C THR A 24 -12.33 21.24 8.01
N ILE A 25 -12.54 21.23 9.33
CA ILE A 25 -11.47 21.05 10.32
C ILE A 25 -10.88 19.64 10.27
N VAL A 26 -11.68 18.62 9.94
CA VAL A 26 -11.24 17.23 10.09
C VAL A 26 -10.23 16.81 9.03
N VAL A 27 -10.46 17.08 7.75
CA VAL A 27 -9.56 16.55 6.69
C VAL A 27 -8.31 17.41 6.52
N ASP A 28 -8.45 18.73 6.52
CA ASP A 28 -7.32 19.65 6.34
C ASP A 28 -6.27 19.50 7.45
N ASN A 29 -6.72 19.48 8.71
CA ASN A 29 -5.80 19.33 9.84
C ASN A 29 -5.26 17.91 10.00
N LEU A 30 -6.09 16.88 9.73
CA LEU A 30 -5.65 15.49 9.87
C LEU A 30 -4.60 15.10 8.82
N LEU A 31 -4.81 15.53 7.58
CA LEU A 31 -3.92 15.20 6.48
C LEU A 31 -2.81 16.24 6.30
N ASN A 32 -2.90 17.40 6.97
CA ASN A 32 -1.98 18.52 6.79
C ASN A 32 -1.86 18.95 5.32
N ILE A 33 -3.03 19.16 4.69
CA ILE A 33 -3.18 19.63 3.31
C ILE A 33 -4.22 20.76 3.28
N SER A 34 -4.12 21.65 2.30
CA SER A 34 -5.12 22.69 2.06
C SER A 34 -5.96 22.29 0.85
N LEU A 35 -7.28 22.19 1.06
CA LEU A 35 -8.25 21.82 0.04
C LEU A 35 -9.04 23.05 -0.42
N ASN A 36 -9.13 23.24 -1.73
CA ASN A 36 -10.13 24.15 -2.31
C ASN A 36 -11.49 23.46 -2.45
N ASP A 37 -12.52 24.21 -2.87
CA ASP A 37 -13.89 23.68 -2.97
C ASP A 37 -14.01 22.45 -3.88
N ASP A 38 -13.32 22.42 -5.02
CA ASP A 38 -13.36 21.29 -5.97
C ASP A 38 -12.65 20.06 -5.41
N GLN A 39 -11.49 20.26 -4.78
CA GLN A 39 -10.73 19.20 -4.14
C GLN A 39 -11.49 18.64 -2.94
N TRP A 40 -12.20 19.48 -2.19
CA TRP A 40 -13.06 19.05 -1.09
C TRP A 40 -14.27 18.27 -1.60
N ARG A 41 -14.93 18.77 -2.65
CA ARG A 41 -16.02 18.05 -3.36
C ARG A 41 -15.55 16.68 -3.84
N GLN A 42 -14.34 16.58 -4.37
CA GLN A 42 -13.77 15.30 -4.76
C GLN A 42 -13.44 14.43 -3.54
N ALA A 43 -12.78 14.98 -2.51
CA ALA A 43 -12.40 14.26 -1.30
C ALA A 43 -13.62 13.60 -0.65
N SER A 44 -14.77 14.28 -0.70
CA SER A 44 -16.03 13.76 -0.16
C SER A 44 -16.58 12.57 -0.92
N LEU A 45 -16.24 12.39 -2.21
CA LEU A 45 -16.72 11.26 -2.99
C LEU A 45 -16.29 9.91 -2.40
N PRO A 46 -17.08 8.85 -2.60
CA PRO A 46 -16.65 7.49 -2.33
C PRO A 46 -15.33 7.16 -3.03
N VAL A 47 -14.51 6.27 -2.44
CA VAL A 47 -13.23 5.85 -3.01
C VAL A 47 -13.37 5.31 -4.44
N ARG A 48 -14.48 4.61 -4.74
CA ARG A 48 -14.79 4.12 -6.09
C ARG A 48 -14.97 5.23 -7.14
N ASN A 49 -15.33 6.43 -6.71
CA ASN A 49 -15.58 7.61 -7.55
C ASN A 49 -14.42 8.62 -7.47
N GLY A 50 -13.25 8.21 -6.98
CA GLY A 50 -12.05 9.05 -6.98
C GLY A 50 -11.82 9.91 -5.75
N GLY A 51 -12.71 9.85 -4.76
CA GLY A 51 -12.53 10.59 -3.50
C GLY A 51 -11.78 9.83 -2.42
N LEU A 52 -11.75 10.40 -1.22
CA LEU A 52 -11.16 9.80 -0.01
C LEU A 52 -12.19 8.97 0.79
N GLY A 53 -13.48 9.12 0.48
CA GLY A 53 -14.57 8.46 1.19
C GLY A 53 -15.00 9.16 2.48
N ILE A 54 -14.61 10.43 2.66
CA ILE A 54 -14.95 11.23 3.83
C ILE A 54 -16.18 12.07 3.49
N ARG A 55 -17.38 11.51 3.69
CA ARG A 55 -18.64 12.21 3.33
C ARG A 55 -18.83 13.45 4.21
N ARG A 56 -19.30 14.54 3.62
CA ARG A 56 -19.81 15.70 4.36
C ARG A 56 -21.20 15.37 4.92
N ILE A 57 -21.49 15.86 6.11
CA ILE A 57 -22.80 15.65 6.74
C ILE A 57 -23.88 16.33 5.89
N GLN A 58 -23.61 17.54 5.40
CA GLN A 58 -24.50 18.29 4.51
C GLN A 58 -24.83 17.55 3.19
N ASP A 59 -23.89 16.76 2.66
CA ASP A 59 -24.07 16.04 1.38
C ASP A 59 -24.79 14.70 1.54
N THR A 60 -25.08 14.28 2.78
CA THR A 60 -25.67 12.96 3.07
C THR A 60 -26.89 13.03 3.97
N GLY A 61 -27.14 14.17 4.62
CA GLY A 61 -28.24 14.34 5.57
C GLY A 61 -29.61 14.18 4.91
N LEU A 62 -29.79 14.77 3.73
CA LEU A 62 -31.04 14.68 2.97
C LEU A 62 -31.32 13.25 2.50
N GLU A 63 -30.31 12.60 1.94
CA GLU A 63 -30.35 11.22 1.47
C GLU A 63 -30.59 10.23 2.62
N ALA A 64 -29.96 10.47 3.77
CA ALA A 64 -30.15 9.68 4.98
C ALA A 64 -31.56 9.83 5.55
N PHE A 65 -32.12 11.04 5.51
CA PHE A 65 -33.50 11.29 5.91
C PHE A 65 -34.46 10.52 5.01
N LEU A 66 -34.39 10.72 3.70
CA LEU A 66 -35.25 10.04 2.73
C LEU A 66 -35.16 8.52 2.89
N ALA A 67 -33.96 7.97 2.97
CA ALA A 67 -33.80 6.54 3.18
C ALA A 67 -34.40 6.04 4.50
N SER A 68 -34.25 6.81 5.56
CA SER A 68 -34.83 6.46 6.85
C SER A 68 -36.35 6.52 6.84
N THR A 69 -36.97 7.49 6.16
CA THR A 69 -38.43 7.62 6.11
C THR A 69 -39.07 6.50 5.31
N TYR A 70 -38.54 6.21 4.11
CA TYR A 70 -38.97 5.06 3.31
C TYR A 70 -38.70 3.72 4.02
N GLY A 71 -37.66 3.64 4.85
CA GLY A 71 -37.35 2.42 5.61
C GLY A 71 -38.25 2.16 6.83
N VAL A 72 -38.98 3.16 7.33
CA VAL A 72 -39.82 3.02 8.54
C VAL A 72 -41.31 3.23 8.29
N VAL A 73 -41.71 3.77 7.13
CA VAL A 73 -43.12 4.12 6.84
C VAL A 73 -44.08 2.95 7.05
N GLU A 74 -43.75 1.77 6.54
CA GLU A 74 -44.56 0.54 6.68
C GLU A 74 -44.64 0.09 8.15
N LEU A 75 -43.54 0.21 8.90
CA LEU A 75 -43.51 -0.14 10.32
C LEU A 75 -44.36 0.82 11.16
N VAL A 76 -44.28 2.13 10.87
CA VAL A 76 -45.07 3.16 11.54
C VAL A 76 -46.56 2.97 11.24
N ALA A 77 -46.92 2.71 9.99
CA ALA A 77 -48.30 2.42 9.60
C ALA A 77 -48.87 1.23 10.39
N ARG A 78 -48.12 0.13 10.49
CA ARG A 78 -48.49 -1.06 11.28
C ARG A 78 -48.66 -0.78 12.77
N ILE A 79 -47.73 -0.04 13.38
CA ILE A 79 -47.79 0.30 14.81
C ILE A 79 -49.02 1.15 15.12
N LEU A 80 -49.32 2.12 14.24
CA LEU A 80 -50.43 3.05 14.43
C LEU A 80 -51.77 2.51 13.92
N SER A 81 -51.79 1.30 13.35
CA SER A 81 -52.97 0.71 12.70
C SER A 81 -53.59 1.64 11.64
N LEU A 82 -52.75 2.40 10.95
CA LEU A 82 -53.15 3.25 9.83
C LEU A 82 -53.14 2.43 8.54
N ASN A 83 -54.03 2.76 7.61
CA ASN A 83 -53.90 2.27 6.24
C ASN A 83 -52.65 2.90 5.61
N ASP A 84 -52.00 2.18 4.66
CA ASP A 84 -50.75 2.65 4.04
C ASP A 84 -50.88 4.07 3.43
N ASP A 85 -52.06 4.45 2.94
CA ASP A 85 -52.33 5.78 2.36
C ASP A 85 -52.47 6.91 3.41
N GLU A 86 -52.73 6.58 4.67
CA GLU A 86 -52.92 7.55 5.77
C GLU A 86 -51.62 7.87 6.52
N CYS A 87 -50.63 6.98 6.44
CA CYS A 87 -49.37 7.14 7.15
C CYS A 87 -48.42 8.10 6.42
N ARG A 88 -48.59 9.40 6.65
CA ARG A 88 -47.67 10.44 6.15
C ARG A 88 -46.67 10.87 7.21
N LEU A 89 -45.40 10.58 6.97
CA LEU A 89 -44.31 11.12 7.78
C LEU A 89 -44.08 12.60 7.42
N LEU A 90 -43.86 13.43 8.43
CA LEU A 90 -43.60 14.86 8.26
C LEU A 90 -42.36 15.11 7.40
N PHE A 91 -42.38 16.18 6.61
CA PHE A 91 -41.26 16.69 5.80
C PHE A 91 -40.77 15.81 4.64
N VAL A 92 -41.41 14.67 4.36
CA VAL A 92 -40.99 13.77 3.27
C VAL A 92 -41.18 14.42 1.90
N SER A 93 -42.29 15.12 1.69
CA SER A 93 -42.60 15.78 0.42
C SER A 93 -41.59 16.88 0.12
N GLU A 94 -41.30 17.72 1.12
CA GLU A 94 -40.36 18.84 1.07
C GLU A 94 -38.94 18.34 0.83
N ALA A 95 -38.52 17.27 1.52
CA ALA A 95 -37.22 16.65 1.29
C ALA A 95 -37.09 16.02 -0.10
N LEU A 96 -38.16 15.42 -0.64
CA LEU A 96 -38.17 14.90 -1.99
C LEU A 96 -38.10 16.01 -3.04
N GLU A 97 -38.77 17.14 -2.80
CA GLU A 97 -38.67 18.32 -3.66
C GLU A 97 -37.26 18.89 -3.64
N GLU A 98 -36.65 19.03 -2.46
CA GLU A 98 -35.28 19.51 -2.34
C GLU A 98 -34.29 18.57 -3.04
N TRP A 99 -34.43 17.26 -2.85
CA TRP A 99 -33.57 16.28 -3.53
C TRP A 99 -33.72 16.35 -5.05
N LYS A 100 -34.93 16.56 -5.58
CA LYS A 100 -35.16 16.77 -7.02
C LYS A 100 -34.52 18.05 -7.54
N LYS A 101 -34.39 19.10 -6.72
CA LYS A 101 -33.66 20.31 -7.09
C LYS A 101 -32.15 20.05 -7.15
N THR A 102 -31.60 19.31 -6.20
CA THR A 102 -30.17 18.96 -6.17
C THR A 102 -29.79 17.95 -7.26
N CYS A 103 -30.71 17.03 -7.59
CA CYS A 103 -30.52 15.97 -8.57
C CYS A 103 -31.57 16.05 -9.70
N PRO A 104 -31.54 17.10 -10.54
CA PRO A 104 -32.55 17.33 -11.56
C PRO A 104 -32.60 16.19 -12.59
N GLY A 105 -33.83 15.77 -12.93
CA GLY A 105 -34.09 14.73 -13.93
C GLY A 105 -33.82 13.30 -13.46
N GLN A 106 -33.37 13.09 -12.22
CA GLN A 106 -33.13 11.76 -11.67
C GLN A 106 -34.42 11.16 -11.10
N ARG A 107 -34.53 9.84 -11.23
CA ARG A 107 -35.67 9.08 -10.68
C ARG A 107 -35.38 8.69 -9.23
N ILE A 108 -36.44 8.52 -8.44
CA ILE A 108 -36.36 7.95 -7.11
C ILE A 108 -35.67 6.57 -7.20
N PRO A 109 -34.76 6.23 -6.28
CA PRO A 109 -34.11 4.93 -6.25
C PRO A 109 -35.07 3.75 -6.24
N THR A 110 -34.62 2.62 -6.80
CA THR A 110 -35.39 1.37 -6.82
C THR A 110 -35.64 0.80 -5.42
N GLU A 111 -34.68 1.00 -4.50
CA GLU A 111 -34.82 0.63 -3.09
C GLU A 111 -34.68 1.92 -2.26
N PRO A 112 -35.76 2.72 -2.16
CA PRO A 112 -35.71 4.03 -1.53
C PRO A 112 -35.42 3.96 -0.02
N GLN A 113 -35.52 2.80 0.63
CA GLN A 113 -35.06 2.57 1.99
C GLN A 113 -33.53 2.54 2.15
N THR A 114 -32.77 2.48 1.04
CA THR A 114 -31.31 2.34 1.05
C THR A 114 -30.61 3.68 0.82
N GLN A 115 -30.01 4.25 1.86
CA GLN A 115 -29.28 5.54 1.79
C GLN A 115 -28.26 5.58 0.65
N ARG A 116 -27.52 4.48 0.46
CA ARG A 116 -26.50 4.40 -0.59
C ARG A 116 -27.06 4.67 -1.98
N GLN A 117 -28.29 4.26 -2.30
CA GLN A 117 -28.82 4.47 -3.65
C GLN A 117 -29.15 5.94 -3.91
N TRP A 118 -29.61 6.67 -2.88
CA TRP A 118 -29.78 8.13 -2.96
C TRP A 118 -28.42 8.83 -3.08
N ASP A 119 -27.47 8.47 -2.22
CA ASP A 119 -26.12 9.05 -2.17
C ASP A 119 -25.32 8.81 -3.47
N ASP A 120 -25.47 7.62 -4.07
CA ASP A 120 -24.79 7.28 -5.32
C ASP A 120 -25.21 8.20 -6.49
N VAL A 121 -26.47 8.66 -6.52
CA VAL A 121 -26.95 9.61 -7.53
C VAL A 121 -26.23 10.95 -7.39
N HIS A 122 -26.23 11.51 -6.18
CA HIS A 122 -25.54 12.78 -5.90
C HIS A 122 -24.04 12.68 -6.23
N CYS A 123 -23.38 11.62 -5.75
CA CYS A 123 -21.96 11.39 -6.01
C CYS A 123 -21.61 11.28 -7.51
N GLN A 124 -22.49 10.68 -8.32
CA GLN A 124 -22.28 10.59 -9.76
C GLN A 124 -22.40 11.95 -10.45
N MET A 125 -23.37 12.77 -10.03
CA MET A 125 -23.54 14.12 -10.56
C MET A 125 -22.35 15.02 -10.19
N THR A 126 -21.90 15.00 -8.94
CA THR A 126 -20.71 15.75 -8.51
C THR A 126 -19.47 15.31 -9.29
N LEU A 127 -19.27 14.00 -9.50
CA LEU A 127 -18.15 13.51 -10.30
C LEU A 127 -18.24 13.98 -11.76
N ALA A 128 -19.43 13.96 -12.36
CA ALA A 128 -19.64 14.44 -13.73
C ALA A 128 -19.27 15.93 -13.85
N GLN A 129 -19.75 16.76 -12.92
CA GLN A 129 -19.41 18.19 -12.87
C GLN A 129 -17.90 18.43 -12.74
N LEU A 130 -17.22 17.70 -11.85
CA LEU A 130 -15.76 17.81 -11.69
C LEU A 130 -15.00 17.38 -12.95
N LEU A 131 -15.48 16.35 -13.66
CA LEU A 131 -14.86 15.89 -14.90
C LEU A 131 -15.10 16.87 -16.06
N GLU A 132 -16.24 17.56 -16.10
CA GLU A 132 -16.57 18.56 -17.10
C GLU A 132 -15.78 19.86 -16.91
N SER A 133 -15.55 20.28 -15.65
CA SER A 133 -14.78 21.49 -15.35
C SER A 133 -13.27 21.31 -15.44
N ALA A 134 -12.77 20.10 -15.20
CA ALA A 134 -11.33 19.84 -15.15
C ALA A 134 -10.66 19.80 -16.52
N THR A 135 -9.41 20.25 -16.58
CA THR A 135 -8.57 20.19 -17.78
C THR A 135 -7.17 19.65 -17.45
N GLY A 136 -6.41 19.28 -18.48
CA GLY A 136 -4.98 18.98 -18.30
C GLY A 136 -4.70 17.84 -17.28
N PRO A 137 -3.68 18.00 -16.41
CA PRO A 137 -3.33 17.05 -15.35
C PRO A 137 -4.48 16.68 -14.43
N ASP A 138 -5.35 17.63 -14.07
CA ASP A 138 -6.46 17.38 -13.15
C ASP A 138 -7.53 16.48 -13.76
N LEU A 139 -7.81 16.64 -15.06
CA LEU A 139 -8.73 15.74 -15.76
C LEU A 139 -8.17 14.31 -15.83
N ALA A 140 -6.86 14.17 -16.09
CA ALA A 140 -6.20 12.86 -16.07
C ALA A 140 -6.25 12.23 -14.67
N ARG A 141 -6.00 13.03 -13.62
CA ARG A 141 -6.04 12.63 -12.21
C ARG A 141 -7.42 12.16 -11.79
N LEU A 142 -8.48 12.94 -12.07
CA LEU A 142 -9.86 12.58 -11.73
C LEU A 142 -10.27 11.26 -12.40
N LYS A 143 -10.01 11.12 -13.71
CA LYS A 143 -10.30 9.87 -14.43
C LYS A 143 -9.53 8.68 -13.85
N ALA A 144 -8.27 8.87 -13.50
CA ALA A 144 -7.44 7.83 -12.88
C ALA A 144 -7.94 7.44 -11.48
N ALA A 145 -8.26 8.43 -10.65
CA ALA A 145 -8.74 8.26 -9.28
C ALA A 145 -10.08 7.49 -9.24
N SER A 146 -10.95 7.68 -10.24
CA SER A 146 -12.24 6.97 -10.36
C SER A 146 -12.14 5.54 -10.89
N THR A 147 -10.94 5.01 -11.12
CA THR A 147 -10.77 3.60 -11.49
C THR A 147 -10.84 2.66 -10.28
N CYS A 148 -11.47 1.49 -10.44
CA CYS A 148 -11.77 0.49 -9.40
C CYS A 148 -10.59 0.05 -8.47
N LYS A 149 -9.33 0.30 -8.85
CA LYS A 149 -8.13 -0.17 -8.13
C LYS A 149 -7.19 0.94 -7.64
N SER A 150 -7.36 2.17 -8.10
CA SER A 150 -6.48 3.29 -7.76
C SER A 150 -6.48 3.60 -6.27
N GLY A 151 -7.66 3.57 -5.65
CA GLY A 151 -7.87 3.85 -4.23
C GLY A 151 -7.80 2.64 -3.31
N ALA A 152 -7.31 1.48 -3.77
CA ALA A 152 -7.35 0.26 -2.95
C ALA A 152 -6.55 0.38 -1.63
N TRP A 153 -5.53 1.24 -1.59
CA TRP A 153 -4.77 1.54 -0.38
C TRP A 153 -5.63 2.15 0.75
N LEU A 154 -6.68 2.90 0.43
CA LEU A 154 -7.62 3.48 1.42
C LEU A 154 -8.49 2.41 2.12
N HIS A 155 -8.57 1.21 1.53
CA HIS A 155 -9.30 0.08 2.13
C HIS A 155 -8.39 -0.85 2.94
N ALA A 156 -7.09 -0.57 3.00
CA ALA A 156 -6.15 -1.37 3.79
C ALA A 156 -6.29 -1.01 5.28
N LEU A 157 -6.35 -2.03 6.14
CA LEU A 157 -6.29 -1.82 7.59
C LEU A 157 -4.93 -1.19 7.97
N PRO A 158 -4.87 -0.03 8.63
CA PRO A 158 -3.60 0.56 9.03
C PRO A 158 -2.97 -0.26 10.17
N SER A 159 -2.00 -1.11 9.85
CA SER A 159 -1.32 -1.97 10.82
C SER A 159 0.19 -2.07 10.53
N PRO A 160 1.05 -1.68 11.49
CA PRO A 160 2.49 -1.92 11.39
C PRO A 160 2.83 -3.41 11.22
N GLN A 161 2.13 -4.29 11.94
CA GLN A 161 2.37 -5.73 11.97
C GLN A 161 2.06 -6.38 10.62
N LEU A 162 1.03 -5.89 9.92
CA LEU A 162 0.69 -6.35 8.57
C LEU A 162 1.51 -5.67 7.47
N GLY A 163 2.32 -4.66 7.83
CA GLY A 163 3.07 -3.82 6.87
C GLY A 163 2.17 -2.93 6.02
N THR A 164 0.95 -2.63 6.48
CA THR A 164 -0.06 -1.86 5.76
C THR A 164 -0.24 -0.43 6.29
N LEU A 165 0.39 -0.09 7.42
CA LEU A 165 0.42 1.29 7.91
C LEU A 165 1.26 2.18 6.99
N LEU A 166 0.70 3.30 6.55
CA LEU A 166 1.45 4.43 6.00
C LEU A 166 1.81 5.38 7.15
N ASP A 167 3.01 5.93 7.14
CA ASP A 167 3.35 7.06 8.02
C ASP A 167 2.57 8.32 7.59
N ASN A 168 2.54 9.31 8.47
CA ASN A 168 1.74 10.53 8.29
C ASN A 168 2.09 11.27 6.99
N ASN A 169 3.38 11.38 6.66
CA ASN A 169 3.81 12.11 5.46
C ASN A 169 3.50 11.32 4.19
N THR A 170 3.70 10.00 4.18
CA THR A 170 3.29 9.17 3.04
C THR A 170 1.78 9.22 2.83
N LEU A 171 0.98 9.19 3.91
CA LEU A 171 -0.47 9.31 3.83
C LEU A 171 -0.89 10.69 3.28
N ARG A 172 -0.30 11.76 3.80
CA ARG A 172 -0.49 13.14 3.32
C ARG A 172 -0.23 13.27 1.83
N VAL A 173 0.95 12.82 1.36
CA VAL A 173 1.32 12.89 -0.06
C VAL A 173 0.39 12.04 -0.92
N ALA A 174 0.05 10.82 -0.48
CA ALA A 174 -0.86 9.94 -1.22
C ALA A 174 -2.26 10.54 -1.35
N ALA A 175 -2.78 11.16 -0.29
CA ALA A 175 -4.07 11.84 -0.31
C ALA A 175 -4.03 13.09 -1.20
N ALA A 176 -2.99 13.94 -1.06
CA ALA A 176 -2.78 15.13 -1.87
C ALA A 176 -2.72 14.80 -3.37
N LEU A 177 -1.92 13.81 -3.77
CA LEU A 177 -1.85 13.35 -5.16
C LEU A 177 -3.19 12.85 -5.69
N ARG A 178 -3.99 12.21 -4.84
CA ARG A 178 -5.29 11.66 -5.22
C ARG A 178 -6.31 12.77 -5.49
N VAL A 179 -6.36 13.80 -4.65
CA VAL A 179 -7.33 14.90 -4.73
C VAL A 179 -6.80 16.14 -5.48
N GLY A 180 -5.51 16.18 -5.83
CA GLY A 180 -4.90 17.24 -6.63
C GLY A 180 -4.36 18.42 -5.81
N CYS A 181 -4.11 18.22 -4.52
CA CYS A 181 -3.50 19.24 -3.66
C CYS A 181 -2.02 19.40 -3.91
N ASN A 182 -1.50 20.53 -3.44
CA ASN A 182 -0.07 20.73 -3.30
C ASN A 182 0.49 19.74 -2.26
N VAL A 183 1.57 19.06 -2.63
CA VAL A 183 2.31 18.13 -1.76
C VAL A 183 3.44 18.82 -1.01
N GLY A 184 3.95 19.93 -1.54
CA GLY A 184 5.05 20.72 -1.00
C GLY A 184 5.26 22.02 -1.78
N GLU A 185 6.36 22.71 -1.52
CA GLU A 185 6.74 23.91 -2.25
C GLU A 185 7.52 23.59 -3.53
N GLU A 186 7.51 24.54 -4.45
CA GLU A 186 8.33 24.46 -5.65
C GLU A 186 9.82 24.48 -5.27
N HIS A 187 10.60 23.55 -5.82
CA HIS A 187 12.02 23.42 -5.53
C HIS A 187 12.78 22.86 -6.75
N ARG A 188 14.13 22.82 -6.65
CA ARG A 188 14.98 22.28 -7.71
C ARG A 188 15.27 20.81 -7.46
N CYS A 189 14.83 19.94 -8.38
CA CYS A 189 15.11 18.52 -8.34
C CYS A 189 16.61 18.24 -8.59
N VAL A 190 17.11 17.10 -8.10
CA VAL A 190 18.46 16.56 -8.37
C VAL A 190 18.75 16.38 -9.86
N CYS A 191 17.72 16.26 -10.71
CA CYS A 191 17.90 16.24 -12.15
C CYS A 191 18.17 17.61 -12.78
N GLY A 192 18.02 18.69 -12.02
CA GLY A 192 18.21 20.08 -12.43
C GLY A 192 16.92 20.80 -12.87
N ALA A 193 15.82 20.06 -13.06
CA ALA A 193 14.51 20.64 -13.39
C ALA A 193 13.79 21.19 -12.16
N THR A 194 12.83 22.09 -12.38
CA THR A 194 11.92 22.58 -11.36
C THR A 194 10.85 21.53 -11.06
N ALA A 195 10.74 21.13 -9.79
CA ALA A 195 9.67 20.27 -9.29
C ALA A 195 8.49 21.14 -8.86
N ASP A 196 7.32 20.85 -9.40
CA ASP A 196 6.09 21.60 -9.16
C ASP A 196 5.50 21.28 -7.78
N ARG A 197 4.69 22.20 -7.24
CA ARG A 197 4.01 22.04 -5.95
C ARG A 197 3.11 20.81 -5.86
N GLN A 198 2.64 20.29 -6.99
CA GLN A 198 1.81 19.07 -7.05
C GLN A 198 2.64 17.78 -7.09
N GLY A 199 3.97 17.87 -7.19
CA GLY A 199 4.90 16.73 -7.15
C GLY A 199 4.85 15.84 -8.38
N HIS A 200 4.29 16.31 -9.51
CA HIS A 200 4.17 15.53 -10.72
C HIS A 200 5.54 15.23 -11.34
N HIS A 201 6.51 16.15 -11.20
CA HIS A 201 7.88 15.95 -11.64
C HIS A 201 8.52 14.70 -11.02
N GLY A 202 8.52 14.60 -9.69
CA GLY A 202 9.14 13.49 -8.97
C GLY A 202 8.59 12.12 -9.37
N LEU A 203 7.31 12.04 -9.78
CA LEU A 203 6.69 10.80 -10.25
C LEU A 203 7.24 10.29 -11.58
N GLY A 204 7.73 11.19 -12.44
CA GLY A 204 8.28 10.89 -13.77
C GLY A 204 9.81 11.00 -13.88
N CYS A 205 10.45 11.65 -12.90
CA CYS A 205 11.90 11.86 -12.90
C CYS A 205 12.66 10.53 -12.86
N THR A 206 13.71 10.41 -13.66
CA THR A 206 14.54 9.20 -13.70
C THR A 206 15.58 9.15 -12.59
N ARG A 207 15.88 10.31 -11.98
CA ARG A 207 16.84 10.48 -10.88
C ARG A 207 16.18 10.55 -9.50
N CYS A 208 14.85 10.47 -9.40
CA CYS A 208 14.19 10.42 -8.11
C CYS A 208 14.43 9.07 -7.43
N ALA A 209 14.60 9.09 -6.12
CA ALA A 209 14.96 7.90 -5.36
C ALA A 209 13.83 6.88 -5.28
N GLY A 210 12.57 7.32 -5.16
CA GLY A 210 11.40 6.45 -4.98
C GLY A 210 11.10 5.48 -6.14
N ARG A 211 11.66 5.71 -7.34
CA ARG A 211 11.41 4.87 -8.53
C ARG A 211 11.87 3.42 -8.35
N PHE A 212 13.10 3.21 -7.88
CA PHE A 212 13.66 1.86 -7.73
C PHE A 212 13.01 1.09 -6.56
N PRO A 213 12.86 1.66 -5.35
CA PRO A 213 12.14 1.03 -4.25
C PRO A 213 10.71 0.64 -4.64
N ARG A 214 9.98 1.49 -5.38
CA ARG A 214 8.64 1.17 -5.89
C ARG A 214 8.67 -0.08 -6.78
N HIS A 215 9.57 -0.10 -7.76
CA HIS A 215 9.73 -1.23 -8.69
C HIS A 215 10.08 -2.53 -7.95
N HIS A 216 11.03 -2.48 -7.02
CA HIS A 216 11.42 -3.63 -6.21
C HIS A 216 10.29 -4.13 -5.31
N ALA A 217 9.56 -3.22 -4.66
CA ALA A 217 8.44 -3.58 -3.79
C ALA A 217 7.31 -4.28 -4.58
N LEU A 218 6.96 -3.78 -5.76
CA LEU A 218 5.98 -4.40 -6.64
C LEU A 218 6.40 -5.83 -7.01
N ASN A 219 7.65 -6.02 -7.45
CA ASN A 219 8.16 -7.32 -7.83
C ASN A 219 8.25 -8.30 -6.65
N ASP A 220 8.68 -7.85 -5.48
CA ASP A 220 8.73 -8.71 -4.30
C ASP A 220 7.33 -9.12 -3.81
N ILE A 221 6.32 -8.24 -3.90
CA ILE A 221 4.93 -8.61 -3.59
C ILE A 221 4.42 -9.70 -4.54
N ILE A 222 4.67 -9.56 -5.85
CA ILE A 222 4.29 -10.55 -6.86
C ILE A 222 5.00 -11.89 -6.61
N ARG A 223 6.31 -11.85 -6.39
CA ARG A 223 7.12 -13.04 -6.09
C ARG A 223 6.61 -13.76 -4.85
N ARG A 224 6.38 -13.05 -3.74
CA ARG A 224 5.84 -13.64 -2.51
C ARG A 224 4.48 -14.29 -2.74
N ALA A 225 3.59 -13.64 -3.49
CA ALA A 225 2.29 -14.21 -3.81
C ALA A 225 2.40 -15.50 -4.64
N LEU A 226 3.31 -15.55 -5.63
CA LEU A 226 3.58 -16.76 -6.41
C LEU A 226 4.15 -17.90 -5.55
N VAL A 227 5.12 -17.59 -4.67
CA VAL A 227 5.71 -18.58 -3.75
C VAL A 227 4.66 -19.15 -2.81
N ILE A 228 3.77 -18.32 -2.24
CA ILE A 228 2.66 -18.79 -1.39
C ILE A 228 1.68 -19.66 -2.19
N ALA A 229 1.47 -19.37 -3.48
CA ALA A 229 0.68 -20.22 -4.37
C ALA A 229 1.38 -21.54 -4.75
N ASN A 230 2.54 -21.83 -4.16
CA ASN A 230 3.43 -22.96 -4.48
C ASN A 230 3.90 -22.95 -5.95
N ILE A 231 4.23 -21.76 -6.45
CA ILE A 231 4.81 -21.55 -7.78
C ILE A 231 6.22 -20.99 -7.57
N PRO A 232 7.25 -21.85 -7.54
CA PRO A 232 8.62 -21.39 -7.38
C PRO A 232 8.99 -20.45 -8.53
N CYS A 233 9.65 -19.34 -8.19
CA CYS A 233 10.06 -18.32 -9.14
C CYS A 233 11.34 -17.64 -8.70
N THR A 234 12.08 -17.08 -9.65
CA THR A 234 13.27 -16.27 -9.40
C THR A 234 13.03 -14.84 -9.88
N LEU A 235 13.63 -13.88 -9.17
CA LEU A 235 13.74 -12.51 -9.68
C LEU A 235 14.99 -12.38 -10.54
N GLU A 236 14.92 -11.47 -11.49
CA GLU A 236 15.99 -11.11 -12.42
C GLU A 236 16.74 -12.34 -12.98
N PRO A 237 16.06 -13.28 -13.66
CA PRO A 237 16.67 -14.49 -14.22
C PRO A 237 17.85 -14.17 -15.17
N PRO A 238 19.06 -14.70 -14.94
CA PRO A 238 20.17 -14.51 -15.86
C PRO A 238 20.04 -15.39 -17.10
N GLY A 239 20.67 -14.97 -18.21
CA GLY A 239 20.93 -15.85 -19.36
C GLY A 239 19.72 -16.24 -20.24
N LEU A 240 18.58 -15.55 -20.11
CA LEU A 240 17.39 -15.86 -20.92
C LEU A 240 17.53 -15.53 -22.41
N CYS A 241 18.38 -14.56 -22.74
CA CYS A 241 18.76 -14.27 -24.12
C CYS A 241 20.28 -14.15 -24.20
N ARG A 242 20.88 -14.84 -25.18
CA ARG A 242 22.34 -14.84 -25.38
C ARG A 242 22.85 -13.59 -26.11
N LEU A 243 21.96 -12.83 -26.77
CA LEU A 243 22.35 -11.80 -27.74
C LEU A 243 22.16 -10.36 -27.23
N ASP A 244 21.17 -10.09 -26.39
CA ASP A 244 20.75 -8.72 -26.06
C ASP A 244 20.76 -8.39 -24.57
N GLY A 245 21.22 -9.31 -23.71
CA GLY A 245 21.31 -9.12 -22.26
C GLY A 245 19.96 -8.79 -21.59
N LYS A 246 18.83 -9.01 -22.29
CA LYS A 246 17.51 -8.66 -21.77
C LYS A 246 17.18 -9.49 -20.54
N ARG A 247 16.84 -8.79 -19.46
CA ARG A 247 16.53 -9.37 -18.17
C ARG A 247 15.13 -8.91 -17.72
N PRO A 248 14.10 -9.76 -17.85
CA PRO A 248 12.80 -9.49 -17.24
C PRO A 248 12.94 -9.54 -15.71
N ASP A 249 11.93 -9.03 -14.99
CA ASP A 249 12.00 -8.95 -13.54
C ASP A 249 11.82 -10.30 -12.85
N GLY A 250 11.12 -11.24 -13.48
CA GLY A 250 10.99 -12.57 -12.90
C GLY A 250 10.57 -13.66 -13.87
N LEU A 251 10.80 -14.89 -13.41
CA LEU A 251 10.56 -16.13 -14.13
C LEU A 251 9.98 -17.18 -13.16
N THR A 252 8.92 -17.87 -13.57
CA THR A 252 8.49 -19.10 -12.87
C THR A 252 9.41 -20.27 -13.22
N LEU A 253 9.81 -21.04 -12.21
CA LEU A 253 10.66 -22.23 -12.36
C LEU A 253 9.85 -23.48 -12.73
N VAL A 254 8.52 -23.36 -12.74
CA VAL A 254 7.58 -24.37 -13.20
C VAL A 254 6.70 -23.79 -14.31
N PRO A 255 6.13 -24.64 -15.20
CA PRO A 255 5.17 -24.19 -16.20
C PRO A 255 4.01 -23.41 -15.59
N TRP A 256 3.73 -22.25 -16.16
CA TRP A 256 2.59 -21.42 -15.79
C TRP A 256 1.31 -21.90 -16.46
N GLU A 257 1.39 -22.18 -17.77
CA GLU A 257 0.28 -22.69 -18.58
C GLU A 257 0.86 -23.43 -19.81
N ARG A 258 0.20 -24.53 -20.23
CA ARG A 258 0.53 -25.31 -21.44
C ARG A 258 2.01 -25.69 -21.56
N GLY A 259 2.63 -26.11 -20.46
CA GLY A 259 4.04 -26.51 -20.43
C GLY A 259 5.05 -25.37 -20.53
N ARG A 260 4.62 -24.09 -20.64
CA ARG A 260 5.51 -22.93 -20.76
C ARG A 260 5.61 -22.18 -19.44
N CYS A 261 6.83 -21.77 -19.08
CA CYS A 261 7.06 -20.91 -17.93
C CYS A 261 6.60 -19.47 -18.20
N LEU A 262 6.29 -18.75 -17.13
CA LEU A 262 5.91 -17.34 -17.17
C LEU A 262 7.13 -16.46 -16.94
N LEU A 263 7.27 -15.44 -17.78
CA LEU A 263 8.09 -14.27 -17.56
C LEU A 263 7.19 -13.08 -17.24
N TRP A 264 7.57 -12.30 -16.23
CA TRP A 264 6.92 -11.02 -15.96
C TRP A 264 7.95 -9.91 -15.84
N ASP A 265 7.50 -8.70 -16.15
CA ASP A 265 8.28 -7.48 -16.02
C ASP A 265 7.34 -6.36 -15.58
N ALA A 266 7.54 -5.86 -14.37
CA ALA A 266 6.74 -4.82 -13.76
C ALA A 266 7.18 -3.45 -14.26
N THR A 267 6.24 -2.52 -14.34
CA THR A 267 6.56 -1.14 -14.64
C THR A 267 5.53 -0.22 -14.02
N CYS A 268 5.98 0.92 -13.49
CA CYS A 268 5.09 1.96 -12.97
C CYS A 268 5.50 3.28 -13.63
N VAL A 269 4.65 3.79 -14.52
CA VAL A 269 4.90 4.99 -15.33
C VAL A 269 4.08 6.17 -14.81
N SER A 270 4.59 7.40 -14.97
CA SER A 270 3.88 8.59 -14.51
C SER A 270 2.64 8.85 -15.36
N THR A 271 1.47 9.00 -14.72
CA THR A 271 0.23 9.46 -15.41
C THR A 271 0.41 10.86 -16.02
N PHE A 272 1.27 11.69 -15.39
CA PHE A 272 1.42 13.11 -15.67
C PHE A 272 2.62 13.45 -16.57
N ALA A 273 3.41 12.45 -16.98
CA ALA A 273 4.54 12.70 -17.88
C ALA A 273 4.05 13.37 -19.18
N ALA A 274 4.84 14.31 -19.72
CA ALA A 274 4.50 15.03 -20.94
C ALA A 274 4.21 14.09 -22.13
N SER A 275 4.89 12.95 -22.21
CA SER A 275 4.67 11.92 -23.23
C SER A 275 3.42 11.06 -23.01
N HIS A 276 2.73 11.21 -21.88
CA HIS A 276 1.58 10.40 -21.47
C HIS A 276 0.31 11.21 -21.31
N ILE A 277 0.42 12.50 -20.95
CA ILE A 277 -0.72 13.33 -20.55
C ILE A 277 -1.84 13.40 -21.61
N ASN A 278 -1.49 13.55 -22.89
CA ASN A 278 -2.47 13.59 -23.98
C ASN A 278 -3.29 12.29 -24.09
N GLY A 279 -2.71 11.16 -23.70
CA GLY A 279 -3.37 9.87 -23.67
C GLY A 279 -4.21 9.66 -22.40
N THR A 280 -3.68 10.05 -21.23
CA THR A 280 -4.31 9.83 -19.94
C THR A 280 -5.52 10.74 -19.70
N ILE A 281 -5.51 11.95 -20.26
CA ILE A 281 -6.69 12.83 -20.32
C ILE A 281 -7.84 12.16 -21.10
N ARG A 282 -7.53 11.47 -22.20
CA ARG A 282 -8.57 10.79 -23.00
C ARG A 282 -9.07 9.55 -22.29
N GLN A 283 -8.16 8.72 -21.80
CA GLN A 283 -8.47 7.44 -21.18
C GLN A 283 -7.51 7.13 -20.02
N ALA A 284 -8.08 6.94 -18.82
CA ALA A 284 -7.32 6.45 -17.68
C ALA A 284 -6.67 5.10 -18.00
N GLY A 285 -5.40 4.92 -17.64
CA GLY A 285 -4.66 3.70 -17.94
C GLY A 285 -3.96 3.70 -19.30
N SER A 286 -4.09 4.78 -20.10
CA SER A 286 -3.42 4.90 -21.40
C SER A 286 -1.90 4.81 -21.28
N ALA A 287 -1.29 5.39 -20.23
CA ALA A 287 0.14 5.31 -20.01
C ALA A 287 0.56 3.87 -19.68
N ALA A 288 -0.16 3.20 -18.78
CA ALA A 288 0.10 1.78 -18.45
C ALA A 288 -0.08 0.88 -19.68
N LYS A 289 -1.09 1.13 -20.52
CA LYS A 289 -1.33 0.39 -21.78
C LYS A 289 -0.16 0.55 -22.74
N ASN A 290 0.33 1.78 -22.92
CA ASN A 290 1.49 2.04 -23.77
C ASN A 290 2.76 1.40 -23.21
N ALA A 291 2.99 1.49 -21.89
CA ALA A 291 4.12 0.85 -21.23
C ALA A 291 4.12 -0.68 -21.42
N ALA A 292 2.96 -1.32 -21.26
CA ALA A 292 2.79 -2.74 -21.53
C ALA A 292 3.12 -3.11 -22.99
N ARG A 293 2.65 -2.31 -23.96
CA ARG A 293 2.97 -2.50 -25.39
C ARG A 293 4.48 -2.42 -25.64
N HIS A 294 5.17 -1.42 -25.07
CA HIS A 294 6.63 -1.32 -25.22
C HIS A 294 7.36 -2.53 -24.62
N LYS A 295 6.90 -3.06 -23.48
CA LYS A 295 7.47 -4.29 -22.89
C LYS A 295 7.23 -5.51 -23.77
N HIS A 296 6.04 -5.63 -24.37
CA HIS A 296 5.74 -6.67 -25.35
C HIS A 296 6.67 -6.64 -26.55
N THR A 297 6.97 -5.46 -27.09
CA THR A 297 7.94 -5.29 -28.18
C THR A 297 9.35 -5.63 -27.70
N LYS A 298 9.75 -5.14 -26.52
CA LYS A 298 11.08 -5.38 -25.93
C LYS A 298 11.39 -6.87 -25.82
N TYR A 299 10.45 -7.68 -25.33
CA TYR A 299 10.65 -9.11 -25.08
C TYR A 299 10.01 -10.02 -26.13
N ASN A 300 9.74 -9.50 -27.35
CA ASN A 300 9.04 -10.26 -28.38
C ASN A 300 9.72 -11.59 -28.74
N SER A 301 11.06 -11.60 -28.79
CA SER A 301 11.86 -12.81 -29.06
C SER A 301 11.68 -13.92 -28.03
N LEU A 302 11.38 -13.59 -26.77
CA LEU A 302 11.20 -14.58 -25.70
C LEU A 302 9.81 -15.24 -25.71
N LYS A 303 8.84 -14.66 -26.43
CA LYS A 303 7.44 -15.12 -26.43
C LYS A 303 7.22 -16.45 -27.16
N ALA A 304 8.16 -16.86 -28.01
CA ALA A 304 8.13 -18.18 -28.63
C ALA A 304 8.21 -19.28 -27.56
N THR A 305 9.11 -19.10 -26.59
CA THR A 305 9.40 -20.10 -25.54
C THR A 305 8.61 -19.87 -24.26
N TYR A 306 8.37 -18.61 -23.89
CA TYR A 306 7.77 -18.22 -22.61
C TYR A 306 6.41 -17.54 -22.79
N ILE A 307 5.59 -17.62 -21.75
CA ILE A 307 4.44 -16.72 -21.61
C ILE A 307 4.96 -15.42 -21.02
N PHE A 308 4.79 -14.29 -21.71
CA PHE A 308 5.25 -13.00 -21.23
C PHE A 308 4.07 -12.13 -20.79
N ILE A 309 4.13 -11.62 -19.55
CA ILE A 309 3.12 -10.70 -19.00
C ILE A 309 3.80 -9.40 -18.53
N PRO A 310 3.53 -8.26 -19.18
CA PRO A 310 3.92 -6.96 -18.61
C PRO A 310 2.97 -6.57 -17.47
N VAL A 311 3.52 -6.29 -16.30
CA VAL A 311 2.75 -5.86 -15.13
C VAL A 311 2.83 -4.34 -15.01
N ALA A 312 2.04 -3.66 -15.84
CA ALA A 312 2.07 -2.21 -15.96
C ALA A 312 1.08 -1.51 -15.01
N PHE A 313 1.58 -0.48 -14.33
CA PHE A 313 0.85 0.42 -13.44
C PHE A 313 1.11 1.87 -13.84
N GLU A 314 0.21 2.76 -13.45
CA GLU A 314 0.48 4.20 -13.40
C GLU A 314 0.71 4.66 -11.96
N THR A 315 1.42 5.78 -11.78
CA THR A 315 1.71 6.35 -10.46
C THR A 315 0.45 6.76 -9.70
N THR A 316 -0.63 7.14 -10.38
CA THR A 316 -1.95 7.39 -9.76
C THR A 316 -2.66 6.13 -9.26
N GLY A 317 -2.05 4.95 -9.42
CA GLY A 317 -2.61 3.68 -8.97
C GLY A 317 -3.49 2.99 -10.01
N VAL A 318 -3.52 3.46 -11.27
CA VAL A 318 -4.23 2.77 -12.36
C VAL A 318 -3.47 1.52 -12.79
N TRP A 319 -4.19 0.43 -13.05
CA TRP A 319 -3.58 -0.84 -13.44
C TRP A 319 -3.86 -1.12 -14.91
N GLY A 320 -2.84 -1.60 -15.63
CA GLY A 320 -3.00 -2.16 -16.97
C GLY A 320 -3.85 -3.44 -16.94
N GLU A 321 -4.52 -3.75 -18.05
CA GLU A 321 -5.47 -4.86 -18.09
C GLU A 321 -4.81 -6.23 -17.94
N GLU A 322 -3.59 -6.40 -18.46
CA GLU A 322 -2.79 -7.62 -18.24
C GLU A 322 -2.37 -7.77 -16.79
N ALA A 323 -1.98 -6.67 -16.12
CA ALA A 323 -1.66 -6.69 -14.69
C ALA A 323 -2.88 -7.12 -13.85
N LYS A 324 -4.07 -6.58 -14.14
CA LYS A 324 -5.31 -6.98 -13.45
C LYS A 324 -5.61 -8.47 -13.63
N ARG A 325 -5.55 -8.97 -14.86
CA ARG A 325 -5.78 -10.39 -15.17
C ARG A 325 -4.76 -11.29 -14.48
N PHE A 326 -3.49 -10.91 -14.51
CA PHE A 326 -2.41 -11.67 -13.87
C PHE A 326 -2.56 -11.74 -12.35
N ILE A 327 -2.81 -10.61 -11.69
CA ILE A 327 -3.04 -10.58 -10.23
C ILE A 327 -4.31 -11.34 -9.84
N LYS A 328 -5.37 -11.28 -10.65
CA LYS A 328 -6.59 -12.08 -10.45
C LYS A 328 -6.30 -13.58 -10.56
N GLU A 329 -5.47 -13.99 -11.50
CA GLU A 329 -5.06 -15.39 -11.67
C GLU A 329 -4.18 -15.87 -10.52
N ILE A 330 -3.22 -15.06 -10.04
CA ILE A 330 -2.45 -15.38 -8.83
C ILE A 330 -3.40 -15.56 -7.65
N ALA A 331 -4.35 -14.65 -7.45
CA ALA A 331 -5.31 -14.75 -6.37
C ALA A 331 -6.19 -16.02 -6.47
N ARG A 332 -6.62 -16.39 -7.68
CA ARG A 332 -7.35 -17.64 -7.92
C ARG A 332 -6.53 -18.85 -7.45
N ARG A 333 -5.25 -18.92 -7.84
CA ARG A 333 -4.34 -20.01 -7.44
C ARG A 333 -4.05 -20.02 -5.94
N LEU A 334 -4.00 -18.85 -5.29
CA LEU A 334 -3.89 -18.76 -3.82
C LEU A 334 -5.12 -19.38 -3.14
N ILE A 335 -6.33 -19.09 -3.62
CA ILE A 335 -7.57 -19.66 -3.08
C ILE A 335 -7.58 -21.18 -3.25
N GLU A 336 -7.14 -21.70 -4.40
CA GLU A 336 -7.01 -23.15 -4.63
C GLU A 336 -6.00 -23.82 -3.67
N ARG A 337 -5.05 -23.06 -3.13
CA ARG A 337 -4.11 -23.51 -2.08
C ARG A 337 -4.65 -23.33 -0.65
N GLY A 338 -5.94 -23.03 -0.50
CA GLY A 338 -6.60 -22.88 0.80
C GLY A 338 -6.33 -21.55 1.50
N GLN A 339 -5.84 -20.53 0.78
CA GLN A 339 -5.72 -19.17 1.33
C GLN A 339 -7.09 -18.48 1.45
N ASP A 340 -7.17 -17.42 2.26
CA ASP A 340 -8.38 -16.63 2.46
C ASP A 340 -8.97 -16.15 1.12
N ARG A 341 -10.29 -16.29 0.95
CA ARG A 341 -11.03 -15.88 -0.26
C ARG A 341 -10.85 -14.40 -0.62
N ARG A 342 -10.45 -13.57 0.36
CA ARG A 342 -10.15 -12.14 0.22
C ARG A 342 -8.71 -11.86 -0.22
N CYS A 343 -7.91 -12.87 -0.55
CA CYS A 343 -6.50 -12.70 -0.95
C CYS A 343 -6.33 -11.73 -2.14
N LEU A 344 -7.29 -11.66 -3.07
CA LEU A 344 -7.27 -10.67 -4.15
C LEU A 344 -7.32 -9.25 -3.61
N ALA A 345 -8.18 -8.97 -2.63
CA ALA A 345 -8.28 -7.66 -2.00
C ALA A 345 -6.98 -7.31 -1.26
N TYR A 346 -6.44 -8.24 -0.47
CA TYR A 346 -5.19 -8.04 0.26
C TYR A 346 -3.99 -7.81 -0.68
N LEU A 347 -3.91 -8.57 -1.78
CA LEU A 347 -2.86 -8.40 -2.78
C LEU A 347 -2.99 -7.06 -3.50
N THR A 348 -4.23 -6.66 -3.83
CA THR A 348 -4.51 -5.35 -4.42
C THR A 348 -4.10 -4.21 -3.49
N GLN A 349 -4.46 -4.29 -2.20
CA GLN A 349 -4.10 -3.31 -1.19
C GLN A 349 -2.57 -3.17 -1.05
N ARG A 350 -1.85 -4.29 -0.96
CA ARG A 350 -0.38 -4.29 -0.85
C ARG A 350 0.30 -3.65 -2.06
N LEU A 351 -0.15 -3.97 -3.27
CA LEU A 351 0.38 -3.37 -4.49
C LEU A 351 0.06 -1.87 -4.56
N SER A 352 -1.15 -1.47 -4.17
CA SER A 352 -1.57 -0.07 -4.12
C SER A 352 -0.75 0.73 -3.09
N LEU A 353 -0.52 0.19 -1.90
CA LEU A 353 0.34 0.78 -0.87
C LEU A 353 1.80 0.90 -1.32
N ALA A 354 2.33 -0.09 -2.05
CA ALA A 354 3.68 -0.02 -2.60
C ALA A 354 3.84 1.11 -3.63
N ILE A 355 2.80 1.36 -4.45
CA ILE A 355 2.76 2.51 -5.36
C ILE A 355 2.78 3.81 -4.56
N GLN A 356 1.91 3.96 -3.54
CA GLN A 356 1.84 5.21 -2.76
C GLN A 356 3.12 5.50 -1.98
N ARG A 357 3.74 4.49 -1.34
CA ARG A 357 5.05 4.65 -0.68
C ARG A 357 6.14 5.08 -1.66
N GLY A 358 6.17 4.45 -2.83
CA GLY A 358 7.10 4.82 -3.90
C GLY A 358 6.91 6.23 -4.40
N ASN A 359 5.66 6.67 -4.56
CA ASN A 359 5.32 8.03 -4.95
C ASN A 359 5.76 9.05 -3.90
N ALA A 360 5.47 8.78 -2.63
CA ALA A 360 5.88 9.66 -1.53
C ALA A 360 7.41 9.77 -1.47
N ALA A 361 8.14 8.65 -1.53
CA ALA A 361 9.61 8.68 -1.57
C ALA A 361 10.15 9.44 -2.81
N SER A 362 9.48 9.33 -3.96
CA SER A 362 9.85 10.07 -5.17
C SER A 362 9.68 11.58 -5.06
N ILE A 363 8.82 12.06 -4.16
CA ILE A 363 8.52 13.48 -3.95
C ILE A 363 9.31 14.03 -2.75
N MET A 364 9.38 13.28 -1.66
CA MET A 364 9.96 13.75 -0.39
C MET A 364 11.50 13.76 -0.40
N GLU A 365 12.16 12.81 -1.07
CA GLU A 365 13.64 12.83 -1.14
C GLU A 365 14.18 13.88 -2.13
N GLU A 366 13.29 14.63 -2.80
CA GLU A 366 13.66 15.87 -3.48
C GLU A 366 13.85 17.03 -2.47
N GLU A 367 13.22 16.93 -1.29
CA GLU A 367 13.44 17.78 -0.10
C GLU A 367 14.42 17.07 0.88
N GLY A 368 15.66 16.85 0.43
CA GLY A 368 16.84 16.52 1.24
C GLY A 368 16.62 15.76 2.55
N THR A 369 16.29 14.46 2.52
CA THR A 369 16.52 13.55 3.65
C THR A 369 16.76 12.11 3.18
N GLU A 370 18.02 11.80 2.87
CA GLU A 370 18.55 10.47 2.51
C GLU A 370 18.48 9.44 3.67
N LEU A 371 17.82 9.75 4.80
CA LEU A 371 18.03 9.05 6.08
C LEU A 371 16.88 8.13 6.52
N GLU A 372 15.67 8.25 5.99
CA GLU A 372 14.54 7.47 6.53
C GLU A 372 14.28 6.15 5.79
N LEU A 373 14.44 6.10 4.46
CA LEU A 373 14.11 4.89 3.69
C LEU A 373 15.15 3.77 3.89
N GLU A 374 16.44 4.11 3.94
CA GLU A 374 17.51 3.18 4.32
C GLU A 374 17.33 2.69 5.77
N ALA A 375 16.91 3.56 6.69
CA ALA A 375 16.66 3.17 8.07
C ALA A 375 15.45 2.22 8.18
N LEU A 376 14.41 2.42 7.38
CA LEU A 376 13.23 1.56 7.34
C LEU A 376 13.54 0.20 6.71
N TYR A 377 14.30 0.18 5.62
CA TYR A 377 14.79 -1.05 4.97
C TYR A 377 15.73 -1.83 5.89
N ARG A 378 16.71 -1.15 6.52
CA ARG A 378 17.61 -1.77 7.52
C ARG A 378 16.83 -2.31 8.71
N ARG A 379 15.85 -1.58 9.27
CA ARG A 379 15.03 -2.08 10.39
C ARG A 379 14.21 -3.32 10.02
N TYR A 380 13.66 -3.37 8.80
CA TYR A 380 12.91 -4.54 8.34
C TYR A 380 13.82 -5.75 8.10
N CYS A 381 14.96 -5.55 7.44
CA CYS A 381 15.94 -6.61 7.20
C CYS A 381 16.56 -7.13 8.51
N VAL A 382 16.82 -6.26 9.48
CA VAL A 382 17.36 -6.65 10.80
C VAL A 382 16.32 -7.46 11.59
N ARG A 383 15.05 -7.04 11.60
CA ARG A 383 13.98 -7.80 12.27
C ARG A 383 13.73 -9.17 11.65
N LEU A 384 13.78 -9.28 10.31
CA LEU A 384 13.62 -10.56 9.62
C LEU A 384 14.81 -11.50 9.89
N LYS A 385 16.04 -10.97 9.88
CA LYS A 385 17.25 -11.73 10.22
C LYS A 385 17.23 -12.20 11.68
N HIS A 386 16.82 -11.35 12.62
CA HIS A 386 16.69 -11.74 14.02
C HIS A 386 15.61 -12.80 14.25
N ALA A 387 14.44 -12.68 13.60
CA ALA A 387 13.39 -13.69 13.72
C ALA A 387 13.82 -15.07 13.15
N LEU A 388 14.53 -15.07 12.02
CA LEU A 388 15.11 -16.29 11.45
C LEU A 388 16.22 -16.88 12.34
N PHE A 389 17.06 -16.03 12.94
CA PHE A 389 18.10 -16.46 13.87
C PHE A 389 17.52 -17.07 15.15
N VAL A 390 16.53 -16.41 15.76
CA VAL A 390 15.87 -16.90 16.99
C VAL A 390 15.13 -18.21 16.73
N SER A 391 14.41 -18.32 15.61
CA SER A 391 13.74 -19.58 15.25
C SER A 391 14.73 -20.72 15.00
N ALA A 392 15.85 -20.46 14.30
CA ALA A 392 16.91 -21.47 14.12
C ALA A 392 17.54 -21.89 15.46
N LEU A 393 17.76 -20.95 16.39
CA LEU A 393 18.28 -21.24 17.72
C LEU A 393 17.30 -22.10 18.54
N CYS A 394 16.01 -21.76 18.52
CA CYS A 394 14.97 -22.54 19.20
C CYS A 394 14.87 -23.97 18.67
N VAL A 395 14.91 -24.16 17.34
CA VAL A 395 14.89 -25.50 16.73
C VAL A 395 16.13 -26.28 17.13
N THR A 396 17.31 -25.64 17.09
CA THR A 396 18.57 -26.30 17.46
C THR A 396 18.56 -26.74 18.92
N LEU A 397 18.10 -25.88 19.84
CA LEU A 397 17.95 -26.21 21.27
C LEU A 397 16.95 -27.35 21.49
N ALA A 398 15.78 -27.30 20.84
CA ALA A 398 14.78 -28.35 20.93
C ALA A 398 15.31 -29.71 20.43
N CYS A 399 16.02 -29.73 19.31
CA CYS A 399 16.68 -30.92 18.79
C CYS A 399 17.74 -31.45 19.77
N SER A 400 18.55 -30.55 20.34
CA SER A 400 19.60 -30.90 21.29
C SER A 400 19.04 -31.56 22.56
N VAL A 401 17.98 -30.96 23.14
CA VAL A 401 17.30 -31.50 24.32
C VAL A 401 16.65 -32.84 24.00
N SER A 402 15.98 -32.95 22.84
CA SER A 402 15.35 -34.21 22.42
C SER A 402 16.37 -35.34 22.27
N LEU A 403 17.54 -35.05 21.69
CA LEU A 403 18.66 -35.99 21.60
C LEU A 403 19.19 -36.38 22.98
N LEU A 404 19.34 -35.42 23.89
CA LEU A 404 19.83 -35.68 25.24
C LEU A 404 18.85 -36.57 26.03
N CYS A 405 17.55 -36.28 25.95
CA CYS A 405 16.51 -37.12 26.51
C CYS A 405 16.52 -38.53 25.91
N ALA A 406 16.63 -38.66 24.59
CA ALA A 406 16.73 -39.95 23.92
C ALA A 406 17.95 -40.76 24.40
N VAL A 407 19.12 -40.11 24.54
CA VAL A 407 20.33 -40.75 25.07
C VAL A 407 20.15 -41.18 26.52
N CYS A 408 19.51 -40.37 27.37
CA CYS A 408 19.24 -40.73 28.77
C CYS A 408 18.23 -41.88 28.91
N VAL A 409 17.22 -41.96 28.03
CA VAL A 409 16.24 -43.04 28.01
C VAL A 409 16.87 -44.34 27.48
N LEU A 410 17.71 -44.25 26.45
CA LEU A 410 18.39 -45.40 25.85
C LEU A 410 19.59 -45.88 26.69
N ASN A 411 20.15 -45.03 27.54
CA ASN A 411 21.22 -45.38 28.49
C ASN A 411 20.82 -44.99 29.92
N PRO A 412 19.86 -45.72 30.54
CA PRO A 412 19.53 -45.47 31.93
C PRO A 412 20.77 -45.73 32.81
N PRO A 413 21.06 -44.86 33.80
CA PRO A 413 22.22 -45.04 34.65
C PRO A 413 22.14 -46.39 35.36
N ARG A 414 23.07 -47.30 35.03
CA ARG A 414 23.25 -48.55 35.79
C ARG A 414 23.53 -48.19 37.24
N LYS A 415 22.64 -48.59 38.15
CA LYS A 415 22.88 -48.55 39.60
C LYS A 415 24.21 -49.25 39.87
N ARG A 416 25.27 -48.49 40.18
CA ARG A 416 26.50 -49.06 40.73
C ARG A 416 26.32 -49.20 42.23
N GLY A 417 25.86 -50.39 42.63
CA GLY A 417 26.08 -50.91 43.96
C GLY A 417 27.56 -51.24 44.15
N LEU A 418 28.01 -51.02 45.38
CA LEU A 418 29.30 -51.29 46.00
C LEU A 418 30.14 -52.49 45.48
N TRP A 419 31.46 -52.31 45.66
CA TRP A 419 32.61 -53.25 45.66
C TRP A 419 33.40 -53.48 44.37
N GLY A 420 34.72 -53.23 44.46
CA GLY A 420 35.73 -53.85 43.61
C GLY A 420 36.76 -52.90 43.00
N VAL A 421 37.85 -52.65 43.71
CA VAL A 421 39.05 -51.93 43.26
C VAL A 421 39.67 -52.62 42.02
N LYS A 422 39.92 -51.85 40.95
CA LYS A 422 41.11 -51.93 40.07
C LYS A 422 41.11 -50.79 39.03
N GLN A 423 42.21 -50.04 38.97
CA GLN A 423 42.63 -49.14 37.87
C GLN A 423 43.98 -49.66 37.32
N PRO A 424 44.50 -49.16 36.18
CA PRO A 424 43.83 -48.93 34.89
C PRO A 424 44.63 -49.56 33.72
N SER A 425 43.98 -49.99 32.65
CA SER A 425 44.65 -50.33 31.38
C SER A 425 44.09 -49.49 30.24
N LYS A 426 44.92 -48.55 29.77
CA LYS A 426 45.00 -47.81 28.48
C LYS A 426 43.68 -47.43 27.74
N PRO A 427 43.47 -46.15 27.39
CA PRO A 427 42.39 -45.77 26.49
C PRO A 427 42.79 -46.00 25.02
N SER A 428 41.97 -46.74 24.29
CA SER A 428 41.96 -46.80 22.84
C SER A 428 41.42 -45.49 22.26
N HIS A 429 42.19 -44.90 21.35
CA HIS A 429 41.81 -43.79 20.49
C HIS A 429 40.43 -44.00 19.86
N VAL A 430 39.43 -43.16 20.18
CA VAL A 430 38.39 -42.57 19.31
C VAL A 430 37.44 -41.80 20.23
N THR A 431 37.80 -40.58 20.68
CA THR A 431 36.86 -39.52 21.14
C THR A 431 37.64 -38.29 21.61
N CYS A 432 38.28 -37.56 20.71
CA CYS A 432 38.74 -36.20 21.00
C CYS A 432 39.01 -35.43 19.70
N TYR A 433 37.96 -34.97 19.03
CA TYR A 433 38.10 -33.99 17.94
C TYR A 433 36.94 -32.97 17.87
N VAL A 434 35.80 -33.24 18.53
CA VAL A 434 34.63 -32.34 18.50
C VAL A 434 34.66 -31.29 19.63
N THR A 435 35.41 -31.52 20.72
CA THR A 435 35.45 -30.61 21.88
C THR A 435 36.49 -29.49 21.77
N SER A 436 37.52 -29.61 20.91
CA SER A 436 38.58 -28.59 20.82
C SER A 436 38.27 -27.40 19.90
N GLN A 437 37.30 -27.53 18.97
CA GLN A 437 36.86 -26.42 18.11
C GLN A 437 35.77 -25.57 18.78
N ALA A 438 34.83 -26.20 19.50
CA ALA A 438 33.79 -25.50 20.25
C ALA A 438 34.36 -24.62 21.38
N GLY A 439 35.41 -25.08 22.07
CA GLY A 439 36.07 -24.31 23.13
C GLY A 439 36.78 -23.04 22.63
N ARG A 440 37.33 -23.04 21.41
CA ARG A 440 38.02 -21.86 20.85
C ARG A 440 37.05 -20.78 20.35
N CYS A 441 35.89 -21.16 19.84
CA CYS A 441 34.84 -20.19 19.48
C CYS A 441 34.21 -19.51 20.71
N CYS A 442 34.00 -20.26 21.80
CA CYS A 442 33.47 -19.68 23.04
C CYS A 442 34.43 -18.68 23.70
N GLN A 443 35.74 -18.96 23.72
CA GLN A 443 36.72 -18.01 24.30
C GLN A 443 36.87 -16.74 23.46
N ALA A 444 36.77 -16.81 22.13
CA ALA A 444 36.79 -15.63 21.27
C ALA A 444 35.53 -14.75 21.45
N CYS A 445 34.36 -15.35 21.66
CA CYS A 445 33.11 -14.62 21.92
C CYS A 445 33.06 -13.96 23.31
N VAL A 446 33.61 -14.60 24.35
CA VAL A 446 33.66 -14.01 25.71
C VAL A 446 34.66 -12.85 25.77
N ALA A 447 35.76 -12.90 25.01
CA ALA A 447 36.71 -11.79 24.92
C ALA A 447 36.15 -10.55 24.19
N MET A 448 35.22 -10.70 23.23
CA MET A 448 34.56 -9.56 22.57
C MET A 448 33.46 -8.91 23.45
N LEU A 449 32.88 -9.65 24.39
CA LEU A 449 31.82 -9.15 25.28
C LEU A 449 32.34 -8.47 26.56
N ALA A 450 33.64 -8.61 26.87
CA ALA A 450 34.27 -8.02 28.05
C ALA A 450 35.04 -6.71 27.77
N ALA A 451 34.98 -6.17 26.54
CA ALA A 451 35.59 -4.88 26.24
C ALA A 451 34.74 -3.73 26.85
N PRO A 452 35.31 -2.87 27.72
CA PRO A 452 34.58 -1.72 28.24
C PRO A 452 34.19 -0.77 27.09
N PRO A 453 33.05 -0.08 27.20
CA PRO A 453 32.58 0.83 26.15
C PRO A 453 33.63 1.92 25.91
N ARG A 454 34.07 2.07 24.64
CA ARG A 454 34.84 3.25 24.23
C ARG A 454 33.96 4.47 24.51
N GLN A 455 34.52 5.44 25.23
CA GLN A 455 33.88 6.71 25.53
C GLN A 455 33.34 7.37 24.25
N PRO A 456 32.19 8.05 24.31
CA PRO A 456 31.68 8.81 23.18
C PRO A 456 32.70 9.89 22.79
N TYR A 457 33.02 9.91 21.49
CA TYR A 457 33.85 10.94 20.87
C TYR A 457 33.25 12.31 21.17
N GLN A 458 33.95 13.12 21.98
CA GLN A 458 33.57 14.52 22.16
C GLN A 458 33.90 15.30 20.87
N PRO A 459 32.98 16.11 20.35
CA PRO A 459 33.27 16.97 19.22
C PRO A 459 34.34 18.00 19.62
N VAL A 460 35.45 18.01 18.88
CA VAL A 460 36.45 19.07 18.94
C VAL A 460 35.75 20.39 18.58
N PRO A 461 35.81 21.44 19.44
CA PRO A 461 35.26 22.74 19.08
C PRO A 461 35.98 23.30 17.85
N PRO A 462 35.27 23.99 16.94
CA PRO A 462 35.91 24.58 15.77
C PRO A 462 36.98 25.57 16.22
N THR A 463 38.22 25.29 15.82
CA THR A 463 39.33 26.23 15.89
C THR A 463 38.90 27.54 15.22
N ALA A 464 39.06 28.65 15.95
CA ALA A 464 38.82 30.00 15.47
C ALA A 464 39.48 30.25 14.10
N PRO A 465 38.85 31.04 13.21
CA PRO A 465 39.43 31.35 11.92
C PRO A 465 40.72 32.13 12.10
N CYS A 466 41.82 31.60 11.58
CA CYS A 466 43.05 32.36 11.36
C CYS A 466 42.72 33.54 10.46
N ILE A 467 42.83 34.73 11.03
CA ILE A 467 42.96 36.00 10.34
C ILE A 467 44.15 35.87 9.37
N ASN A 468 43.87 35.86 8.07
CA ASN A 468 44.85 36.29 7.08
C ASN A 468 44.34 37.57 6.44
N LYS A 469 45.13 38.63 6.68
CA LYS A 469 45.04 39.96 6.09
C LYS A 469 45.16 39.88 4.56
N PRO A 470 44.66 40.89 3.83
CA PRO A 470 44.77 40.98 2.38
C PRO A 470 46.13 41.53 1.96
N ALA A 471 46.65 41.07 0.81
CA ALA A 471 47.56 41.85 -0.04
C ALA A 471 47.75 41.16 -1.40
N THR A 472 47.41 41.91 -2.47
CA THR A 472 48.15 42.10 -3.74
C THR A 472 48.65 40.84 -4.48
N SER A 473 48.32 40.62 -5.75
CA SER A 473 48.39 41.53 -6.91
C SER A 473 47.58 40.99 -8.08
#